data_AF-A0A3T0EAW5-F1
#
_entry.id   AF-A0A3T0EAW5-F1
#
_cell.length_a   1.000
_cell.length_b   1.000
_cell.length_c   1.000
_cell.angle_alpha   90.00
_cell.angle_beta   90.00
_cell.angle_gamma   90.00
#
_symmetry.space_group_name_H-M   'P 1'
#
loop_
_entity.id
_entity.type
_entity.pdbx_description
1 polymer ?
#
loop_
_entity_poly.entity_id
_entity_poly.type
_entity_poly.pdbx_seq_one_letter_code
_entity_poly.pdbx_strand_id
1 'polypeptide(L)'
;MIALTLIIAALGVGVAMWIASPLAKGAASPMHRLVAFGVMAGLAVGALGIYLAGGQPGLEGRPYADTEARLAAIPPDELTGEEQEERLRAIVRREPGNPEALAMLGRFLAFDGRHLEAIAMLERSVRVREDARVLSDLGQALVNLNEGTVTPEAERAFAASMELDGTLPEPAFFLGAAAYDAGDREAALDYWAGIVGRLPSDDPFRQAIAVRAADLLSRPAGGPQMMDAGAMDPDESPDAMVARMVAGLEAGLEADPDDLTRWMVLARVRAVLDDREGARAAITEARARAGGDAGIGAILNALERAGGLEPEAEGETE
;
A
#
# COMPACT_ATOMS: atom_id res chain seq x y z
N MET A 1 4.08 50.63 -8.61
CA MET A 1 4.52 49.22 -8.82
C MET A 1 5.60 49.08 -9.90
N ILE A 2 5.50 49.76 -11.06
CA ILE A 2 6.51 49.68 -12.14
C ILE A 2 7.93 50.09 -11.70
N ALA A 3 8.06 51.14 -10.87
CA ALA A 3 9.38 51.55 -10.37
C ALA A 3 10.02 50.48 -9.45
N LEU A 4 9.20 49.77 -8.66
CA LEU A 4 9.67 48.73 -7.75
C LEU A 4 10.10 47.47 -8.51
N THR A 5 9.36 47.07 -9.55
CA THR A 5 9.74 45.94 -10.40
C THR A 5 11.02 46.21 -11.19
N LEU A 6 11.22 47.44 -11.66
CA LEU A 6 12.47 47.85 -12.30
C LEU A 6 13.66 47.83 -11.32
N ILE A 7 13.46 48.24 -10.06
CA ILE A 7 14.49 48.18 -9.02
C ILE A 7 14.84 46.72 -8.68
N ILE A 8 13.84 45.85 -8.53
CA ILE A 8 14.06 44.41 -8.24
C ILE A 8 14.77 43.73 -9.42
N ALA A 9 14.39 44.05 -10.66
CA ALA A 9 15.08 43.53 -11.85
C ALA A 9 16.55 43.98 -11.91
N ALA A 10 16.82 45.26 -11.63
CA ALA A 10 18.19 45.79 -11.59
C ALA A 10 19.03 45.14 -10.48
N LEU A 11 18.44 44.93 -9.30
CA LEU A 11 19.07 44.21 -8.18
C LEU A 11 19.34 42.74 -8.53
N GLY A 12 18.39 42.06 -9.19
CA GLY A 12 18.55 40.68 -9.65
C GLY A 12 19.69 40.52 -10.64
N VAL A 13 19.84 41.45 -11.59
CA VAL A 13 20.98 41.48 -12.52
C VAL A 13 22.29 41.70 -11.77
N GLY A 14 22.34 42.63 -10.81
CA GLY A 14 23.53 42.87 -9.98
C GLY A 14 23.96 41.66 -9.16
N VAL A 15 23.00 40.97 -8.53
CA VAL A 15 23.25 39.75 -7.73
C VAL A 15 23.67 38.59 -8.61
N ALA A 16 23.02 38.39 -9.77
CA ALA A 16 23.42 37.38 -10.75
C ALA A 16 24.84 37.60 -11.26
N MET A 17 25.23 38.84 -11.53
CA MET A 17 26.61 39.20 -11.92
C MET A 17 27.60 38.94 -10.78
N TRP A 18 27.23 39.18 -9.51
CA TRP A 18 28.08 38.91 -8.35
C TRP A 18 28.28 37.42 -8.10
N ILE A 19 27.21 36.62 -8.19
CA ILE A 19 27.21 35.15 -8.03
C ILE A 19 27.95 34.48 -9.20
N ALA A 20 27.84 35.00 -10.42
CA ALA A 20 28.56 34.48 -11.59
C ALA A 20 30.04 34.94 -11.66
N SER A 21 30.43 35.94 -10.86
CA SER A 21 31.80 36.47 -10.85
C SER A 21 32.92 35.46 -10.52
N PRO A 22 32.72 34.44 -9.65
CA PRO A 22 33.73 33.41 -9.38
C PRO A 22 33.89 32.44 -10.56
N LEU A 23 32.80 32.11 -11.26
CA LEU A 23 32.80 31.25 -12.45
C LEU A 23 33.50 31.92 -13.64
N ALA A 24 33.34 33.24 -13.79
CA ALA A 24 34.05 34.01 -14.80
C ALA A 24 35.57 34.08 -14.56
N LYS A 25 36.04 34.00 -13.31
CA LYS A 25 37.47 34.05 -12.96
C LYS A 25 38.24 32.80 -13.41
N GLY A 26 37.58 31.65 -13.56
CA GLY A 26 38.17 30.40 -14.07
C GLY A 26 38.22 30.27 -15.60
N ALA A 27 37.62 31.19 -16.36
CA ALA A 27 37.60 31.13 -17.83
C ALA A 27 38.93 31.61 -18.45
N ALA A 28 39.54 30.78 -19.30
CA ALA A 28 40.90 30.96 -19.84
C ALA A 28 41.08 32.10 -20.86
N SER A 29 40.00 32.76 -21.32
CA SER A 29 40.07 33.86 -22.31
C SER A 29 39.01 34.94 -22.06
N PRO A 30 39.34 36.23 -22.26
CA PRO A 30 38.40 37.36 -22.10
C PRO A 30 37.17 37.23 -23.02
N MET A 31 37.28 36.52 -24.14
CA MET A 31 36.17 36.29 -25.06
C MET A 31 35.06 35.43 -24.42
N HIS A 32 35.42 34.37 -23.69
CA HIS A 32 34.45 33.50 -23.02
C HIS A 32 33.68 34.21 -21.90
N ARG A 33 34.32 35.16 -21.21
CA ARG A 33 33.66 36.00 -20.20
C ARG A 33 32.61 36.90 -20.84
N LEU A 34 32.96 37.53 -21.95
CA LEU A 34 32.07 38.43 -22.68
C LEU A 34 30.86 37.68 -23.26
N VAL A 35 31.06 36.46 -23.75
CA VAL A 35 29.98 35.55 -24.17
C VAL A 35 29.09 35.16 -22.99
N ALA A 36 29.64 34.77 -21.84
CA ALA A 36 28.84 34.40 -20.66
C ALA A 36 27.98 35.57 -20.15
N PHE A 37 28.53 36.79 -20.09
CA PHE A 37 27.75 37.98 -19.76
C PHE A 37 26.67 38.27 -20.80
N GLY A 38 26.98 38.11 -22.09
CA GLY A 38 26.02 38.25 -23.18
C GLY A 38 24.85 37.26 -23.07
N VAL A 39 25.12 35.99 -22.73
CA VAL A 39 24.08 34.97 -22.54
C VAL A 39 23.20 35.28 -21.34
N MET A 40 23.78 35.66 -20.19
CA MET A 40 23.00 36.04 -19.00
C MET A 40 22.13 37.28 -19.24
N ALA A 41 22.69 38.30 -19.90
CA ALA A 41 21.93 39.50 -20.28
C ALA A 41 20.82 39.15 -21.28
N GLY A 42 21.10 38.29 -22.26
CA GLY A 42 20.12 37.78 -23.22
C GLY A 42 18.98 37.02 -22.54
N LEU A 43 19.27 36.14 -21.57
CA LEU A 43 18.26 35.44 -20.79
C LEU A 43 17.41 36.39 -19.94
N ALA A 44 18.02 37.37 -19.28
CA ALA A 44 17.30 38.35 -18.48
C ALA A 44 16.38 39.24 -19.34
N VAL A 45 16.87 39.73 -20.47
CA VAL A 45 16.08 40.53 -21.42
C VAL A 45 15.00 39.69 -22.09
N GLY A 46 15.30 38.44 -22.42
CA GLY A 46 14.33 37.49 -22.97
C GLY A 46 13.20 37.18 -21.99
N ALA A 47 13.53 36.86 -20.73
CA ALA A 47 12.56 36.65 -19.66
C ALA A 47 11.71 37.90 -19.39
N LEU A 48 12.33 39.08 -19.38
CA LEU A 48 11.62 40.35 -19.26
C LEU A 48 10.70 40.60 -20.47
N GLY A 49 11.15 40.29 -21.69
CA GLY A 49 10.34 40.40 -22.90
C GLY A 49 9.13 39.47 -22.89
N ILE A 50 9.31 38.21 -22.46
CA ILE A 50 8.22 37.25 -22.24
C ILE A 50 7.24 37.78 -21.18
N TYR A 51 7.75 38.31 -20.07
CA TYR A 51 6.92 38.90 -19.02
C TYR A 51 6.18 40.15 -19.48
N LEU A 52 6.79 41.02 -20.29
CA LEU A 52 6.12 42.22 -20.80
C LEU A 52 5.09 41.89 -21.90
N ALA A 53 5.31 40.82 -22.67
CA ALA A 53 4.40 40.38 -23.72
C ALA A 53 3.22 39.53 -23.19
N GLY A 54 3.45 38.70 -22.17
CA GLY A 54 2.45 37.77 -21.64
C GLY A 54 2.04 38.00 -20.18
N GLY A 55 2.79 38.79 -19.43
CA GLY A 55 2.47 39.12 -18.06
C GLY A 55 1.34 40.13 -17.98
N GLN A 56 0.41 39.89 -17.06
CA GLN A 56 -0.71 40.79 -16.79
C GLN A 56 -0.54 41.39 -15.38
N PRO A 57 0.41 42.32 -15.17
CA PRO A 57 0.74 42.89 -13.85
C PRO A 57 -0.40 43.74 -13.24
N GLY A 58 -1.43 44.03 -14.02
CA GLY A 58 -2.62 44.76 -13.61
C GLY A 58 -3.82 43.88 -13.26
N LEU A 59 -3.71 42.55 -13.34
CA LEU A 59 -4.72 41.68 -12.74
C LEU A 59 -4.75 41.94 -11.25
N GLU A 60 -5.95 42.15 -10.70
CA GLU A 60 -6.14 42.10 -9.26
C GLU A 60 -5.67 40.73 -8.78
N GLY A 61 -4.58 40.71 -8.02
CA GLY A 61 -4.15 39.49 -7.36
C GLY A 61 -5.26 39.10 -6.41
N ARG A 62 -6.00 38.04 -6.73
CA ARG A 62 -7.04 37.53 -5.83
C ARG A 62 -6.37 37.15 -4.52
N PRO A 63 -6.67 37.84 -3.40
CA PRO A 63 -6.14 37.45 -2.11
C PRO A 63 -6.38 35.97 -1.88
N TYR A 64 -5.36 35.27 -1.40
CA TYR A 64 -5.48 33.86 -1.06
C TYR A 64 -6.69 33.60 -0.13
N ALA A 65 -7.01 34.57 0.74
CA ALA A 65 -8.19 34.58 1.61
C ALA A 65 -9.53 34.48 0.85
N ASP A 66 -9.65 35.07 -0.34
CA ASP A 66 -10.88 35.02 -1.14
C ASP A 66 -11.06 33.64 -1.77
N THR A 67 -9.95 33.02 -2.22
CA THR A 67 -9.95 31.64 -2.70
C THR A 67 -10.34 30.67 -1.59
N GLU A 68 -9.76 30.83 -0.40
CA GLU A 68 -10.08 30.01 0.76
C GLU A 68 -11.55 30.17 1.19
N ALA A 69 -12.07 31.40 1.23
CA ALA A 69 -13.48 31.66 1.55
C ALA A 69 -14.43 31.06 0.51
N ARG A 70 -14.08 31.15 -0.78
CA ARG A 70 -14.83 30.51 -1.87
C ARG A 70 -14.86 28.98 -1.69
N LEU A 71 -13.70 28.35 -1.50
CA LEU A 71 -13.57 26.90 -1.34
C LEU A 71 -14.31 26.39 -0.09
N ALA A 72 -14.29 27.16 0.99
CA ALA A 72 -15.02 26.83 2.21
C ALA A 72 -16.55 26.86 2.02
N ALA A 73 -17.05 27.70 1.11
CA ALA A 73 -18.47 27.86 0.83
C ALA A 73 -19.05 26.82 -0.15
N ILE A 74 -18.20 26.13 -0.92
CA ILE A 74 -18.64 25.09 -1.86
C ILE A 74 -18.83 23.76 -1.09
N PRO A 75 -19.91 23.01 -1.34
CA PRO A 75 -20.09 21.66 -0.80
C PRO A 75 -18.92 20.73 -1.16
N PRO A 76 -18.44 19.86 -0.24
CA PRO A 76 -17.29 18.99 -0.53
C PRO A 76 -17.44 18.08 -1.76
N ASP A 77 -18.66 17.66 -2.07
CA ASP A 77 -19.03 16.82 -3.21
C ASP A 77 -19.03 17.56 -4.55
N GLU A 78 -19.08 18.89 -4.53
CA GLU A 78 -19.00 19.75 -5.72
C GLU A 78 -17.56 20.20 -6.03
N LEU A 79 -16.61 19.95 -5.11
CA LEU A 79 -15.22 20.34 -5.28
C LEU A 79 -14.48 19.38 -6.21
N THR A 80 -13.65 19.95 -7.10
CA THR A 80 -12.63 19.15 -7.79
C THR A 80 -11.60 18.63 -6.79
N GLY A 81 -10.84 17.59 -7.17
CA GLY A 81 -9.80 17.04 -6.31
C GLY A 81 -8.76 18.08 -5.86
N GLU A 82 -8.27 18.90 -6.79
CA GLU A 82 -7.32 19.98 -6.49
C GLU A 82 -7.91 21.03 -5.53
N GLU A 83 -9.18 21.38 -5.70
CA GLU A 83 -9.86 22.33 -4.83
C GLU A 83 -10.14 21.76 -3.44
N GLN A 84 -10.45 20.46 -3.34
CA GLN A 84 -10.61 19.76 -2.07
C GLN A 84 -9.28 19.68 -1.31
N GLU A 85 -8.17 19.40 -2.01
CA GLU A 85 -6.84 19.46 -1.40
C GLU A 85 -6.52 20.85 -0.88
N GLU A 86 -6.74 21.89 -1.70
CA GLU A 86 -6.43 23.25 -1.31
C GLU A 86 -7.27 23.71 -0.12
N ARG A 87 -8.55 23.32 -0.07
CA ARG A 87 -9.43 23.53 1.09
C ARG A 87 -8.87 22.88 2.35
N LEU A 88 -8.44 21.61 2.26
CA LEU A 88 -7.83 20.88 3.38
C LEU A 88 -6.53 21.53 3.86
N ARG A 89 -5.66 21.93 2.94
CA ARG A 89 -4.43 22.68 3.26
C ARG A 89 -4.74 24.00 3.95
N ALA A 90 -5.83 24.67 3.57
CA ALA A 90 -6.28 25.90 4.20
C ALA A 90 -6.66 25.67 5.67
N ILE A 91 -7.45 24.62 5.93
CA ILE A 91 -7.81 24.20 7.30
C ILE A 91 -6.55 23.89 8.11
N VAL A 92 -5.63 23.09 7.57
CA VAL A 92 -4.37 22.74 8.25
C VAL A 92 -3.47 23.97 8.51
N ARG A 93 -3.52 25.02 7.68
CA ARG A 93 -2.79 26.28 7.93
C ARG A 93 -3.41 27.08 9.08
N ARG A 94 -4.75 27.16 9.13
CA ARG A 94 -5.47 27.87 10.20
C ARG A 94 -5.42 27.12 11.53
N GLU A 95 -5.51 25.79 11.45
CA GLU A 95 -5.55 24.88 12.59
C GLU A 95 -4.49 23.76 12.43
N PRO A 96 -3.20 24.05 12.69
CA PRO A 96 -2.11 23.09 12.46
C PRO A 96 -2.16 21.81 13.29
N GLY A 97 -3.01 21.77 14.31
CA GLY A 97 -3.24 20.64 15.20
C GLY A 97 -4.64 20.05 15.11
N ASN A 98 -5.39 20.27 14.01
CA ASN A 98 -6.67 19.61 13.78
C ASN A 98 -6.39 18.18 13.23
N PRO A 99 -6.58 17.10 14.04
CA PRO A 99 -6.20 15.76 13.62
C PRO A 99 -7.08 15.24 12.48
N GLU A 100 -8.35 15.63 12.42
CA GLU A 100 -9.29 15.22 11.36
C GLU A 100 -8.88 15.80 10.01
N ALA A 101 -8.53 17.10 9.95
CA ALA A 101 -8.07 17.76 8.74
C ALA A 101 -6.73 17.19 8.25
N LEU A 102 -5.81 16.91 9.18
CA LEU A 102 -4.54 16.25 8.87
C LEU A 102 -4.75 14.83 8.32
N ALA A 103 -5.62 14.04 8.94
CA ALA A 103 -5.92 12.68 8.48
C ALA A 103 -6.58 12.68 7.10
N MET A 104 -7.55 13.58 6.88
CA MET A 104 -8.25 13.66 5.60
C MET A 104 -7.33 14.15 4.47
N LEU A 105 -6.45 15.12 4.74
CA LEU A 105 -5.41 15.52 3.79
C LEU A 105 -4.43 14.38 3.51
N GLY A 106 -4.02 13.65 4.55
CA GLY A 106 -3.17 12.47 4.43
C GLY A 106 -3.76 11.40 3.51
N ARG A 107 -5.03 11.01 3.72
CA ARG A 107 -5.73 10.05 2.85
C ARG A 107 -5.86 10.55 1.41
N PHE A 108 -6.19 11.83 1.22
CA PHE A 108 -6.30 12.42 -0.12
C PHE A 108 -4.97 12.33 -0.88
N LEU A 109 -3.87 12.70 -0.22
CA LEU A 109 -2.52 12.62 -0.79
C LEU A 109 -2.09 11.17 -1.05
N ALA A 110 -2.48 10.22 -0.19
CA ALA A 110 -2.17 8.80 -0.39
C ALA A 110 -2.88 8.25 -1.64
N PHE A 111 -4.14 8.64 -1.84
CA PHE A 111 -4.92 8.28 -3.03
C PHE A 111 -4.30 8.85 -4.32
N ASP A 112 -3.75 10.06 -4.27
CA ASP A 112 -3.03 10.71 -5.39
C ASP A 112 -1.59 10.18 -5.61
N GLY A 113 -1.17 9.15 -4.87
CA GLY A 113 0.18 8.58 -5.00
C GLY A 113 1.30 9.40 -4.34
N ARG A 114 0.96 10.49 -3.63
CA ARG A 114 1.92 11.38 -2.94
C ARG A 114 2.23 10.86 -1.54
N HIS A 115 2.75 9.63 -1.49
CA HIS A 115 2.91 8.86 -0.25
C HIS A 115 3.75 9.56 0.82
N LEU A 116 4.84 10.25 0.45
CA LEU A 116 5.68 10.98 1.42
C LEU A 116 4.92 12.13 2.11
N GLU A 117 4.14 12.90 1.36
CA GLU A 117 3.33 13.98 1.96
C GLU A 117 2.18 13.40 2.77
N ALA A 118 1.58 12.30 2.31
CA ALA A 118 0.54 11.59 3.03
C ALA A 118 1.02 11.13 4.41
N ILE A 119 2.15 10.42 4.45
CA ILE A 119 2.79 9.96 5.70
C ILE A 119 3.04 11.13 6.64
N ALA A 120 3.59 12.24 6.14
CA ALA A 120 3.84 13.43 6.97
C ALA A 120 2.56 14.01 7.60
N MET A 121 1.42 13.99 6.90
CA MET A 121 0.14 14.46 7.45
C MET A 121 -0.48 13.45 8.42
N LEU A 122 -0.44 12.16 8.10
CA LEU A 122 -0.98 11.09 8.94
C LEU A 122 -0.19 10.98 10.25
N GLU A 123 1.13 11.03 10.23
CA GLU A 123 1.95 11.06 11.44
C GLU A 123 1.65 12.28 12.32
N ARG A 124 1.44 13.45 11.70
CA ARG A 124 1.05 14.66 12.46
C ARG A 124 -0.32 14.47 13.11
N SER A 125 -1.26 13.85 12.42
CA SER A 125 -2.58 13.53 12.97
C SER A 125 -2.46 12.59 14.18
N VAL A 126 -1.74 11.48 14.03
CA VAL A 126 -1.50 10.49 15.10
C VAL A 126 -0.81 11.12 16.32
N ARG A 127 0.18 12.02 16.11
CA ARG A 127 0.84 12.73 17.21
C ARG A 127 -0.10 13.64 18.02
N VAL A 128 -1.15 14.16 17.39
CA VAL A 128 -2.16 14.97 18.08
C VAL A 128 -3.16 14.06 18.80
N ARG A 129 -3.62 13.02 18.11
CA ARG A 129 -4.59 12.06 18.63
C ARG A 129 -4.39 10.72 17.95
N GLU A 130 -4.11 9.69 18.74
CA GLU A 130 -4.07 8.32 18.24
C GLU A 130 -5.46 7.88 17.77
N ASP A 131 -5.49 7.19 16.64
CA ASP A 131 -6.70 6.75 15.97
C ASP A 131 -6.40 5.50 15.15
N ALA A 132 -7.20 4.45 15.36
CA ALA A 132 -6.97 3.17 14.71
C ALA A 132 -6.99 3.28 13.18
N ARG A 133 -7.93 4.05 12.62
CA ARG A 133 -8.06 4.23 11.16
C ARG A 133 -6.89 5.02 10.60
N VAL A 134 -6.46 6.08 11.28
CA VAL A 134 -5.31 6.89 10.83
C VAL A 134 -3.99 6.10 10.89
N LEU A 135 -3.83 5.22 11.89
CA LEU A 135 -2.70 4.29 11.96
C LEU A 135 -2.73 3.25 10.82
N SER A 136 -3.92 2.74 10.47
CA SER A 136 -4.10 1.87 9.29
C SER A 136 -3.72 2.60 8.00
N ASP A 137 -4.25 3.82 7.80
CA ASP A 137 -3.94 4.68 6.66
C ASP A 137 -2.42 4.94 6.56
N LEU A 138 -1.75 5.16 7.70
CA LEU A 138 -0.30 5.37 7.78
C LEU A 138 0.47 4.12 7.36
N GLY A 139 0.09 2.95 7.87
CA GLY A 139 0.68 1.67 7.49
C GLY A 139 0.55 1.43 5.98
N GLN A 140 -0.64 1.66 5.41
CA GLN A 140 -0.87 1.51 3.97
C GLN A 140 -0.06 2.50 3.14
N ALA A 141 0.04 3.76 3.57
CA ALA A 141 0.87 4.75 2.88
C ALA A 141 2.35 4.36 2.88
N LEU A 142 2.84 3.76 3.98
CA LEU A 142 4.20 3.21 4.07
C LEU A 142 4.39 1.98 3.16
N VAL A 143 3.43 1.08 3.10
CA VAL A 143 3.46 -0.08 2.16
C VAL A 143 3.51 0.41 0.71
N ASN A 144 2.66 1.38 0.35
CA ASN A 144 2.63 1.92 -1.01
C ASN A 144 3.92 2.65 -1.39
N LEU A 145 4.51 3.40 -0.44
CA LEU A 145 5.83 4.01 -0.64
C LEU A 145 6.92 2.97 -0.93
N ASN A 146 6.79 1.77 -0.35
CA ASN A 146 7.76 0.67 -0.48
C ASN A 146 7.27 -0.41 -1.48
N GLU A 147 6.51 0.00 -2.50
CA GLU A 147 6.10 -0.85 -3.63
C GLU A 147 5.38 -2.15 -3.22
N GLY A 148 4.59 -2.09 -2.13
CA GLY A 148 3.85 -3.24 -1.60
C GLY A 148 4.58 -4.02 -0.51
N THR A 149 5.82 -3.64 -0.17
CA THR A 149 6.58 -4.26 0.91
C THR A 149 6.10 -3.74 2.26
N VAL A 150 5.74 -4.65 3.17
CA VAL A 150 5.43 -4.29 4.56
C VAL A 150 6.74 -4.09 5.32
N THR A 151 7.09 -2.83 5.60
CA THR A 151 8.30 -2.48 6.36
C THR A 151 8.07 -2.56 7.88
N PRO A 152 9.12 -2.62 8.71
CA PRO A 152 8.98 -2.58 10.17
C PRO A 152 8.23 -1.34 10.70
N GLU A 153 8.28 -0.22 10.00
CA GLU A 153 7.47 0.97 10.29
C GLU A 153 5.99 0.72 10.02
N ALA A 154 5.66 0.10 8.87
CA ALA A 154 4.28 -0.23 8.51
C ALA A 154 3.70 -1.28 9.46
N GLU A 155 4.47 -2.33 9.79
CA GLU A 155 4.06 -3.35 10.76
C GLU A 155 3.72 -2.73 12.12
N ARG A 156 4.56 -1.82 12.63
CA ARG A 156 4.29 -1.11 13.88
C ARG A 156 3.01 -0.28 13.81
N ALA A 157 2.76 0.41 12.71
CA ALA A 157 1.54 1.18 12.52
C ALA A 157 0.29 0.28 12.48
N PHE A 158 0.35 -0.84 11.76
CA PHE A 158 -0.74 -1.81 11.70
C PHE A 158 -0.98 -2.52 13.04
N ALA A 159 0.07 -2.90 13.76
CA ALA A 159 -0.04 -3.51 15.08
C ALA A 159 -0.72 -2.56 16.07
N ALA A 160 -0.28 -1.29 16.13
CA ALA A 160 -0.92 -0.27 16.96
C ALA A 160 -2.38 0.00 16.55
N SER A 161 -2.66 -0.04 15.24
CA SER A 161 -4.03 0.07 14.72
C SER A 161 -4.92 -1.07 15.24
N MET A 162 -4.46 -2.32 15.20
CA MET A 162 -5.21 -3.49 15.69
C MET A 162 -5.39 -3.49 17.21
N GLU A 163 -4.43 -2.96 17.97
CA GLU A 163 -4.55 -2.79 19.42
C GLU A 163 -5.69 -1.83 19.78
N LEU A 164 -5.88 -0.77 18.99
CA LEU A 164 -6.95 0.21 19.19
C LEU A 164 -8.31 -0.25 18.65
N ASP A 165 -8.34 -0.84 17.46
CA ASP A 165 -9.54 -1.40 16.84
C ASP A 165 -9.20 -2.65 16.03
N GLY A 166 -9.48 -3.80 16.62
CA GLY A 166 -9.26 -5.07 15.95
C GLY A 166 -10.23 -5.34 14.79
N THR A 167 -11.32 -4.59 14.62
CA THR A 167 -12.31 -4.87 13.57
C THR A 167 -11.89 -4.35 12.19
N LEU A 168 -10.75 -3.65 12.12
CA LEU A 168 -10.21 -3.14 10.88
C LEU A 168 -9.65 -4.27 10.01
N PRO A 169 -10.15 -4.47 8.77
CA PRO A 169 -9.69 -5.56 7.91
C PRO A 169 -8.25 -5.37 7.42
N GLU A 170 -7.89 -4.13 7.13
CA GLU A 170 -6.65 -3.76 6.45
C GLU A 170 -5.38 -4.10 7.25
N PRO A 171 -5.26 -3.77 8.56
CA PRO A 171 -4.07 -4.13 9.33
C PRO A 171 -3.79 -5.64 9.37
N ALA A 172 -4.82 -6.45 9.65
CA ALA A 172 -4.69 -7.90 9.71
C ALA A 172 -4.37 -8.51 8.33
N PHE A 173 -4.88 -7.92 7.25
CA PHE A 173 -4.53 -8.33 5.90
C PHE A 173 -3.03 -8.17 5.62
N PHE A 174 -2.45 -7.00 5.93
CA PHE A 174 -1.03 -6.73 5.68
C PHE A 174 -0.10 -7.47 6.65
N LEU A 175 -0.47 -7.56 7.93
CA LEU A 175 0.33 -8.32 8.90
C LEU A 175 0.36 -9.82 8.57
N GLY A 176 -0.78 -10.39 8.14
CA GLY A 176 -0.80 -11.78 7.66
C GLY A 176 0.03 -11.98 6.39
N ALA A 177 0.03 -11.00 5.48
CA ALA A 177 0.88 -11.04 4.28
C ALA A 177 2.38 -10.97 4.64
N ALA A 178 2.76 -10.08 5.54
CA ALA A 178 4.13 -9.96 6.03
C ALA A 178 4.60 -11.26 6.72
N ALA A 179 3.76 -11.85 7.57
CA ALA A 179 4.05 -13.13 8.21
C ALA A 179 4.22 -14.26 7.19
N TYR A 180 3.34 -14.33 6.17
CA TYR A 180 3.46 -15.30 5.09
C TYR A 180 4.76 -15.15 4.30
N ASP A 181 5.13 -13.91 3.96
CA ASP A 181 6.36 -13.61 3.22
C ASP A 181 7.62 -13.90 4.05
N ALA A 182 7.53 -13.75 5.38
CA ALA A 182 8.57 -14.17 6.33
C ALA A 182 8.66 -15.71 6.51
N GLY A 183 7.72 -16.46 5.93
CA GLY A 183 7.64 -17.92 6.05
C GLY A 183 6.88 -18.42 7.29
N ASP A 184 6.36 -17.50 8.11
CA ASP A 184 5.57 -17.82 9.30
C ASP A 184 4.08 -17.97 8.91
N ARG A 185 3.76 -19.17 8.43
CA ARG A 185 2.41 -19.50 7.96
C ARG A 185 1.40 -19.62 9.11
N GLU A 186 1.85 -19.98 10.30
CA GLU A 186 1.00 -20.07 11.48
C GLU A 186 0.53 -18.67 11.89
N ALA A 187 1.47 -17.72 12.02
CA ALA A 187 1.11 -16.32 12.29
C ALA A 187 0.25 -15.72 11.16
N ALA A 188 0.52 -16.05 9.90
CA ALA A 188 -0.31 -15.61 8.78
C ALA A 188 -1.75 -16.12 8.87
N LEU A 189 -1.92 -17.41 9.23
CA LEU A 189 -3.24 -18.00 9.47
C LEU A 189 -3.94 -17.29 10.63
N ASP A 190 -3.25 -17.03 11.74
CA ASP A 190 -3.84 -16.36 12.91
C ASP A 190 -4.37 -14.96 12.58
N TYR A 191 -3.59 -14.14 11.86
CA TYR A 191 -4.02 -12.81 11.46
C TYR A 191 -5.26 -12.86 10.57
N TRP A 192 -5.23 -13.68 9.51
CA TRP A 192 -6.31 -13.74 8.53
C TRP A 192 -7.56 -14.44 9.09
N ALA A 193 -7.42 -15.56 9.81
CA ALA A 193 -8.55 -16.22 10.46
C ALA A 193 -9.17 -15.31 11.52
N GLY A 194 -8.34 -14.68 12.36
CA GLY A 194 -8.81 -13.78 13.40
C GLY A 194 -9.66 -12.63 12.86
N ILE A 195 -9.26 -12.00 11.75
CA ILE A 195 -10.06 -10.92 11.15
C ILE A 195 -11.30 -11.45 10.41
N VAL A 196 -11.19 -12.56 9.67
CA VAL A 196 -12.31 -13.18 8.96
C VAL A 196 -13.41 -13.65 9.93
N GLY A 197 -13.03 -14.10 11.13
CA GLY A 197 -13.96 -14.50 12.18
C GLY A 197 -14.71 -13.34 12.83
N ARG A 198 -14.16 -12.11 12.79
CA ARG A 198 -14.76 -10.91 13.40
C ARG A 198 -15.63 -10.11 12.44
N LEU A 199 -15.37 -10.19 11.14
CA LEU A 199 -16.15 -9.49 10.13
C LEU A 199 -17.52 -10.18 9.90
N PRO A 200 -18.57 -9.40 9.55
CA PRO A 200 -19.86 -9.95 9.13
C PRO A 200 -19.72 -10.93 7.95
N SER A 201 -20.59 -11.95 7.90
CA SER A 201 -20.53 -12.99 6.86
C SER A 201 -20.69 -12.46 5.43
N ASP A 202 -21.43 -11.37 5.28
CA ASP A 202 -21.72 -10.66 4.02
C ASP A 202 -20.69 -9.57 3.69
N ASP A 203 -19.70 -9.32 4.55
CA ASP A 203 -18.66 -8.33 4.31
C ASP A 203 -17.77 -8.75 3.12
N PRO A 204 -17.61 -7.91 2.08
CA PRO A 204 -16.75 -8.21 0.94
C PRO A 204 -15.28 -8.45 1.32
N PHE A 205 -14.76 -7.75 2.32
CA PHE A 205 -13.39 -7.93 2.81
C PHE A 205 -13.22 -9.29 3.48
N ARG A 206 -14.22 -9.76 4.22
CA ARG A 206 -14.19 -11.11 4.81
C ARG A 206 -13.99 -12.17 3.72
N GLN A 207 -14.73 -12.06 2.62
CA GLN A 207 -14.64 -13.00 1.51
C GLN A 207 -13.29 -12.88 0.79
N ALA A 208 -12.84 -11.66 0.50
CA ALA A 208 -11.57 -11.41 -0.17
C ALA A 208 -10.36 -11.92 0.63
N ILE A 209 -10.34 -11.66 1.95
CA ILE A 209 -9.28 -12.13 2.84
C ILE A 209 -9.31 -13.66 2.94
N ALA A 210 -10.48 -14.27 3.12
CA ALA A 210 -10.60 -15.72 3.21
C ALA A 210 -10.11 -16.44 1.94
N VAL A 211 -10.45 -15.92 0.76
CA VAL A 211 -9.98 -16.46 -0.53
C VAL A 211 -8.47 -16.33 -0.67
N ARG A 212 -7.91 -15.17 -0.34
CA ARG A 212 -6.46 -14.97 -0.43
C ARG A 212 -5.69 -15.82 0.57
N ALA A 213 -6.17 -15.92 1.81
CA ALA A 213 -5.59 -16.81 2.82
C ALA A 213 -5.65 -18.27 2.37
N ALA A 214 -6.79 -18.71 1.84
CA ALA A 214 -6.94 -20.07 1.32
C ALA A 214 -5.94 -20.37 0.21
N ASP A 215 -5.76 -19.46 -0.76
CA ASP A 215 -4.79 -19.65 -1.83
C ASP A 215 -3.34 -19.66 -1.31
N LEU A 216 -2.94 -18.68 -0.50
CA LEU A 216 -1.55 -18.57 -0.04
C LEU A 216 -1.16 -19.71 0.90
N LEU A 217 -1.98 -19.99 1.92
CA LEU A 217 -1.68 -21.01 2.93
C LEU A 217 -1.69 -22.44 2.36
N SER A 218 -2.51 -22.71 1.33
CA SER A 218 -2.55 -24.02 0.67
C SER A 218 -1.43 -24.27 -0.35
N ARG A 219 -0.61 -23.25 -0.68
CA ARG A 219 0.55 -23.46 -1.56
C ARG A 219 1.59 -24.32 -0.84
N PRO A 220 2.13 -25.36 -1.48
CA PRO A 220 3.24 -26.14 -0.91
C PRO A 220 4.40 -25.23 -0.50
N ALA A 221 4.93 -25.45 0.70
CA ALA A 221 6.16 -24.79 1.14
C ALA A 221 7.30 -25.28 0.23
N GLY A 222 8.00 -24.32 -0.38
CA GLY A 222 9.07 -24.62 -1.32
C GLY A 222 8.59 -25.12 -2.68
N GLY A 223 8.05 -24.20 -3.49
CA GLY A 223 7.84 -24.45 -4.92
C GLY A 223 9.14 -24.91 -5.62
N PRO A 224 9.12 -25.21 -6.93
CA PRO A 224 10.26 -25.77 -7.68
C PRO A 224 11.60 -25.02 -7.50
N GLN A 225 11.54 -23.77 -7.06
CA GLN A 225 12.66 -22.85 -6.82
C GLN A 225 13.41 -23.09 -5.48
N MET A 226 12.80 -23.76 -4.51
CA MET A 226 13.36 -24.04 -3.17
C MET A 226 13.69 -25.53 -2.97
N MET A 227 13.35 -26.39 -3.93
CA MET A 227 13.88 -27.75 -3.95
C MET A 227 15.38 -27.66 -4.24
N ASP A 228 16.22 -28.17 -3.34
CA ASP A 228 17.65 -28.31 -3.59
C ASP A 228 17.84 -29.11 -4.88
N ALA A 229 18.49 -28.50 -5.88
CA ALA A 229 18.79 -29.16 -7.15
C ALA A 229 19.62 -30.44 -6.95
N GLY A 230 20.31 -30.59 -5.81
CA GLY A 230 21.03 -31.80 -5.40
C GLY A 230 20.16 -32.91 -4.78
N ALA A 231 18.89 -32.63 -4.45
CA ALA A 231 17.92 -33.59 -3.92
C ALA A 231 16.93 -34.10 -4.98
N MET A 232 16.98 -33.57 -6.20
CA MET A 232 16.24 -34.09 -7.35
C MET A 232 17.02 -35.25 -7.97
N ASP A 233 16.45 -36.45 -7.90
CA ASP A 233 16.89 -37.55 -8.74
C ASP A 233 16.46 -37.23 -10.19
N PRO A 234 17.42 -37.04 -11.12
CA PRO A 234 17.12 -36.66 -12.50
C PRO A 234 16.30 -37.70 -13.27
N ASP A 235 16.20 -38.94 -12.76
CA ASP A 235 15.40 -40.01 -13.34
C ASP A 235 14.03 -40.20 -12.64
N GLU A 236 13.70 -39.39 -11.62
CA GLU A 236 12.43 -39.48 -10.90
C GLU A 236 11.25 -39.03 -11.76
N SER A 237 10.23 -39.89 -11.87
CA SER A 237 9.01 -39.52 -12.58
C SER A 237 8.25 -38.42 -11.84
N PRO A 238 7.52 -37.53 -12.55
CA PRO A 238 6.67 -36.53 -11.90
C PRO A 238 5.70 -37.13 -10.88
N ASP A 239 5.15 -38.32 -11.17
CA ASP A 239 4.24 -39.03 -10.27
C ASP A 239 4.93 -39.50 -8.98
N ALA A 240 6.18 -39.97 -9.06
CA ALA A 240 6.96 -40.37 -7.90
C ALA A 240 7.31 -39.17 -7.01
N MET A 241 7.65 -38.02 -7.62
CA MET A 241 7.90 -36.78 -6.89
C MET A 241 6.65 -36.30 -6.13
N VAL A 242 5.48 -36.37 -6.76
CA VAL A 242 4.22 -36.01 -6.09
C VAL A 242 3.87 -37.01 -4.98
N ALA A 243 4.02 -38.31 -5.22
CA ALA A 243 3.78 -39.33 -4.20
C ALA A 243 4.68 -39.13 -2.97
N ARG A 244 5.96 -38.79 -3.19
CA ARG A 244 6.90 -38.44 -2.12
C ARG A 244 6.44 -37.18 -1.37
N MET A 245 5.97 -36.16 -2.08
CA MET A 245 5.46 -34.94 -1.47
C MET A 245 4.23 -35.21 -0.59
N VAL A 246 3.26 -36.00 -1.08
CA VAL A 246 2.07 -36.41 -0.31
C VAL A 246 2.49 -37.20 0.93
N ALA A 247 3.37 -38.20 0.79
CA ALA A 247 3.86 -38.99 1.91
C ALA A 247 4.58 -38.14 2.97
N GLY A 248 5.35 -37.13 2.54
CA GLY A 248 6.01 -36.19 3.45
C GLY A 248 5.02 -35.31 4.21
N LEU A 249 3.94 -34.85 3.55
CA LEU A 249 2.87 -34.11 4.21
C LEU A 249 2.13 -35.00 5.22
N GLU A 250 1.81 -36.24 4.87
CA GLU A 250 1.12 -37.19 5.76
C GLU A 250 1.97 -37.55 6.98
N ALA A 251 3.27 -37.84 6.79
CA ALA A 251 4.19 -38.09 7.90
C ALA A 251 4.33 -36.86 8.82
N GLY A 252 4.33 -35.65 8.24
CA GLY A 252 4.31 -34.41 9.01
C GLY A 252 3.04 -34.25 9.84
N LEU A 253 1.88 -34.64 9.30
CA LEU A 253 0.59 -34.63 10.01
C LEU A 253 0.48 -35.73 11.06
N GLU A 254 1.20 -36.84 10.91
CA GLU A 254 1.30 -37.86 11.96
C GLU A 254 2.10 -37.33 13.16
N ALA A 255 3.16 -36.56 12.90
CA ALA A 255 3.99 -35.94 13.94
C ALA A 255 3.30 -34.75 14.61
N ASP A 256 2.65 -33.90 13.81
CA ASP A 256 1.91 -32.73 14.27
C ASP A 256 0.53 -32.71 13.59
N PRO A 257 -0.47 -33.35 14.21
CA PRO A 257 -1.81 -33.39 13.69
C PRO A 257 -2.42 -32.01 13.57
N ASP A 258 -2.11 -31.07 14.46
CA ASP A 258 -2.82 -29.80 14.57
C ASP A 258 -2.35 -28.74 13.55
N ASP A 259 -1.38 -29.07 12.69
CA ASP A 259 -0.92 -28.20 11.60
C ASP A 259 -1.99 -28.04 10.50
N LEU A 260 -2.87 -27.05 10.71
CA LEU A 260 -3.94 -26.68 9.78
C LEU A 260 -3.41 -26.28 8.40
N THR A 261 -2.25 -25.62 8.34
CA THR A 261 -1.68 -25.20 7.07
C THR A 261 -1.23 -26.41 6.25
N ARG A 262 -0.63 -27.42 6.88
CA ARG A 262 -0.25 -28.68 6.24
C ARG A 262 -1.47 -29.44 5.72
N TRP A 263 -2.59 -29.44 6.46
CA TRP A 263 -3.85 -29.97 5.94
C TRP A 263 -4.35 -29.24 4.69
N MET A 264 -4.27 -27.90 4.67
CA MET A 264 -4.66 -27.09 3.51
C MET A 264 -3.78 -27.39 2.29
N VAL A 265 -2.47 -27.58 2.49
CA VAL A 265 -1.53 -27.99 1.43
C VAL A 265 -1.89 -29.38 0.91
N LEU A 266 -2.11 -30.35 1.79
CA LEU A 266 -2.50 -31.71 1.42
C LEU A 266 -3.79 -31.73 0.59
N ALA A 267 -4.80 -30.97 1.03
CA ALA A 267 -6.06 -30.84 0.31
C ALA A 267 -5.86 -30.32 -1.12
N ARG A 268 -5.06 -29.26 -1.29
CA ARG A 268 -4.77 -28.70 -2.62
C ARG A 268 -3.99 -29.67 -3.50
N VAL A 269 -2.97 -30.33 -2.96
CA VAL A 269 -2.17 -31.31 -3.72
C VAL A 269 -3.06 -32.45 -4.23
N ARG A 270 -3.90 -33.03 -3.37
CA ARG A 270 -4.83 -34.09 -3.75
C ARG A 270 -5.86 -33.63 -4.78
N ALA A 271 -6.40 -32.42 -4.64
CA ALA A 271 -7.33 -31.85 -5.62
C ALA A 271 -6.69 -31.69 -7.02
N VAL A 272 -5.42 -31.29 -7.10
CA VAL A 272 -4.67 -31.19 -8.37
C VAL A 272 -4.45 -32.56 -9.02
N LEU A 273 -4.39 -33.63 -8.22
CA LEU A 273 -4.26 -35.02 -8.69
C LEU A 273 -5.59 -35.68 -9.03
N ASP A 274 -6.69 -34.93 -9.01
CA ASP A 274 -8.07 -35.43 -9.15
C ASP A 274 -8.48 -36.44 -8.05
N ASP A 275 -7.72 -36.52 -6.95
CA ASP A 275 -8.11 -37.23 -5.72
C ASP A 275 -9.07 -36.37 -4.90
N ARG A 276 -10.30 -36.23 -5.41
CA ARG A 276 -11.35 -35.42 -4.78
C ARG A 276 -11.77 -35.93 -3.41
N GLU A 277 -11.79 -37.25 -3.24
CA GLU A 277 -12.15 -37.88 -1.96
C GLU A 277 -11.09 -37.57 -0.90
N GLY A 278 -9.81 -37.79 -1.21
CA GLY A 278 -8.72 -37.47 -0.31
C GLY A 278 -8.59 -35.97 -0.04
N ALA A 279 -8.88 -35.10 -1.02
CA ALA A 279 -8.89 -33.66 -0.80
C ALA A 279 -9.99 -33.22 0.18
N ARG A 280 -11.22 -33.74 0.02
CA ARG A 280 -12.35 -33.51 0.95
C ARG A 280 -12.06 -34.06 2.33
N ALA A 281 -11.42 -35.23 2.43
CA ALA A 281 -11.01 -35.82 3.70
C ALA A 281 -10.03 -34.89 4.44
N ALA A 282 -9.03 -34.35 3.74
CA ALA A 282 -8.07 -33.42 4.33
C ALA A 282 -8.73 -32.12 4.84
N ILE A 283 -9.67 -31.53 4.08
CA ILE A 283 -10.44 -30.35 4.51
C ILE A 283 -11.30 -30.67 5.74
N THR A 284 -11.94 -31.85 5.77
CA THR A 284 -12.77 -32.29 6.90
C THR A 284 -11.95 -32.42 8.17
N GLU A 285 -10.75 -32.99 8.04
CA GLU A 285 -9.82 -33.22 9.14
C GLU A 285 -9.23 -31.90 9.68
N ALA A 286 -8.94 -30.94 8.79
CA ALA A 286 -8.61 -29.56 9.15
C ALA A 286 -9.74 -28.87 9.92
N ARG A 287 -10.99 -29.01 9.44
CA ARG A 287 -12.19 -28.43 10.06
C ARG A 287 -12.44 -29.00 11.46
N ALA A 288 -12.20 -30.30 11.64
CA ALA A 288 -12.31 -30.94 12.96
C ALA A 288 -11.30 -30.37 13.96
N ARG A 289 -10.05 -30.16 13.53
CA ARG A 289 -8.98 -29.55 14.36
C ARG A 289 -9.20 -28.09 14.66
N ALA A 290 -9.77 -27.34 13.73
CA ALA A 290 -10.09 -25.93 13.92
C ALA A 290 -11.11 -25.66 15.05
N GLY A 291 -11.77 -26.70 15.59
CA GLY A 291 -12.59 -26.58 16.80
C GLY A 291 -13.81 -25.66 16.69
N GLY A 292 -14.25 -25.36 15.46
CA GLY A 292 -15.37 -24.44 15.21
C GLY A 292 -14.99 -22.96 15.04
N ASP A 293 -13.70 -22.64 14.88
CA ASP A 293 -13.27 -21.28 14.54
C ASP A 293 -13.91 -20.81 13.22
N ALA A 294 -14.69 -19.72 13.30
CA ALA A 294 -15.45 -19.19 12.17
C ALA A 294 -14.56 -18.59 11.08
N GLY A 295 -13.38 -18.09 11.43
CA GLY A 295 -12.38 -17.56 10.54
C GLY A 295 -11.72 -18.65 9.71
N ILE A 296 -11.19 -19.67 10.39
CA ILE A 296 -10.59 -20.85 9.76
C ILE A 296 -11.64 -21.57 8.91
N GLY A 297 -12.86 -21.74 9.41
CA GLY A 297 -13.95 -22.36 8.66
C GLY A 297 -14.25 -21.64 7.33
N ALA A 298 -14.21 -20.30 7.31
CA ALA A 298 -14.41 -19.53 6.09
C ALA A 298 -13.26 -19.65 5.09
N ILE A 299 -12.01 -19.72 5.59
CA ILE A 299 -10.82 -19.98 4.78
C ILE A 299 -10.92 -21.38 4.14
N LEU A 300 -11.28 -22.41 4.92
CA LEU A 300 -11.47 -23.77 4.43
C LEU A 300 -12.60 -23.85 3.39
N ASN A 301 -13.71 -23.14 3.60
CA ASN A 301 -14.80 -23.07 2.61
C ASN A 301 -14.37 -22.35 1.32
N ALA A 302 -13.45 -21.39 1.40
CA ALA A 302 -12.88 -20.77 0.21
C ALA A 302 -11.94 -21.73 -0.54
N LEU A 303 -11.17 -22.55 0.19
CA LEU A 303 -10.33 -23.61 -0.39
C LEU A 303 -11.17 -24.69 -1.08
N GLU A 304 -12.24 -25.14 -0.45
CA GLU A 304 -13.18 -26.14 -0.98
C GLU A 304 -13.80 -25.68 -2.31
N ARG A 305 -14.25 -24.42 -2.36
CA ARG A 305 -14.74 -23.76 -3.58
C ARG A 305 -13.70 -23.67 -4.68
N ALA A 306 -12.49 -23.23 -4.34
CA ALA A 306 -11.40 -23.10 -5.31
C ALA A 306 -10.99 -24.46 -5.92
N GLY A 307 -11.12 -25.55 -5.15
CA GLY A 307 -10.86 -26.91 -5.62
C GLY A 307 -12.01 -27.59 -6.35
N GLY A 308 -13.19 -26.95 -6.48
CA GLY A 308 -14.39 -27.60 -7.03
C GLY A 308 -14.82 -28.83 -6.22
N LEU A 309 -14.58 -28.80 -4.90
CA LEU A 309 -14.83 -29.90 -3.97
C LEU A 309 -16.19 -29.80 -3.28
N GLU A 310 -17.00 -28.80 -3.61
CA GLU A 310 -18.35 -28.68 -3.07
C GLU A 310 -19.16 -29.97 -3.32
N PRO A 311 -20.04 -30.39 -2.40
CA PRO A 311 -20.97 -31.46 -2.68
C PRO A 311 -21.78 -31.07 -3.92
N GLU A 312 -21.90 -31.98 -4.89
CA GLU A 312 -22.84 -31.79 -5.99
C GLU A 312 -24.20 -31.51 -5.35
N ALA A 313 -24.77 -30.33 -5.61
CA ALA A 313 -26.13 -30.04 -5.18
C ALA A 313 -26.98 -31.19 -5.72
N GLU A 314 -27.47 -32.05 -4.84
CA GLU A 314 -28.43 -33.09 -5.21
C GLU A 314 -29.51 -32.38 -6.02
N GLY A 315 -29.62 -32.79 -7.29
CA GLY A 315 -30.35 -32.04 -8.28
C GLY A 315 -31.73 -31.63 -7.77
N GLU A 316 -32.12 -30.42 -8.10
CA GLU A 316 -33.52 -30.08 -8.29
C GLU A 316 -34.09 -31.06 -9.33
N THR A 317 -34.49 -32.24 -8.88
CA THR A 317 -35.38 -33.11 -9.62
C THR A 317 -36.77 -32.51 -9.48
N GLU A 318 -37.13 -31.61 -10.39
CA GLU A 318 -38.53 -31.42 -10.80
C GLU A 318 -38.99 -32.56 -11.71
#